data_AF-A0A971LFH2-F1
#
_entry.id   AF-A0A971LFH2-F1
#
_cell.length_a   1.000
_cell.length_b   1.000
_cell.length_c   1.000
_cell.angle_alpha   90.00
_cell.angle_beta   90.00
_cell.angle_gamma   90.00
#
_symmetry.space_group_name_H-M   'P 1'
#
loop_
_entity.id
_entity.type
_entity.pdbx_description
1 polymer ?
#
loop_
_entity_poly.entity_id
_entity_poly.type
_entity_poly.pdbx_seq_one_letter_code
_entity_poly.pdbx_strand_id
1 'polypeptide(L)' 'MADSEFFLVKSDMLPEVFVKVMAVKRLLSSGKADSVNEAVQKVG' A
#
# COMPACT_ATOMS: atom_id res chain seq x y z
N MET A 1 16.18 -5.28 16.08
CA MET A 1 15.26 -5.67 14.99
C MET A 1 13.87 -5.31 15.48
N ALA A 2 13.12 -4.48 14.76
CA ALA A 2 11.78 -4.10 15.21
C ALA A 2 10.87 -5.32 15.05
N ASP A 3 10.33 -5.82 16.16
CA ASP A 3 9.31 -6.89 16.12
C ASP A 3 8.14 -6.40 15.28
N SER A 4 7.91 -7.07 14.16
CA SER A 4 6.82 -6.75 13.24
C SER A 4 5.61 -7.58 13.65
N GLU A 5 4.55 -6.90 14.09
CA GLU A 5 3.28 -7.52 14.41
C GLU A 5 2.41 -7.59 13.15
N PHE A 6 1.81 -8.75 12.87
CA PHE A 6 0.98 -8.98 11.70
C PHE A 6 -0.44 -9.39 12.10
N PHE A 7 -1.42 -8.84 11.39
CA PHE A 7 -2.84 -9.16 11.60
C PHE A 7 -3.39 -9.91 10.39
N LEU A 8 -4.14 -10.98 10.65
CA LEU A 8 -4.97 -11.63 9.65
C LEU A 8 -6.36 -10.99 9.69
N VAL A 9 -6.80 -10.46 8.55
CA VAL A 9 -8.10 -9.78 8.42
C VAL A 9 -8.84 -10.30 7.20
N LYS A 10 -10.17 -10.33 7.27
CA LYS A 10 -11.00 -10.61 6.10
C LYS A 10 -10.99 -9.38 5.18
N SER A 11 -10.97 -9.62 3.87
CA SER A 11 -10.84 -8.56 2.86
C SER A 11 -12.02 -7.61 2.83
N ASP A 12 -13.22 -8.10 3.13
CA ASP A 12 -14.46 -7.32 3.19
C ASP A 12 -14.50 -6.31 4.35
N MET A 13 -13.75 -6.58 5.42
CA MET A 13 -13.60 -5.67 6.54
C MET A 13 -12.52 -4.61 6.32
N LEU A 14 -11.73 -4.71 5.24
CA LEU A 14 -10.64 -3.79 4.97
C LEU A 14 -11.19 -2.51 4.32
N PRO A 15 -11.01 -1.32 4.93
CA PRO A 15 -11.42 -0.07 4.28
C PRO A 15 -10.66 0.14 2.97
N GLU A 16 -11.33 0.71 1.96
CA GLU A 16 -10.76 0.96 0.63
C GLU A 16 -9.43 1.74 0.68
N VAL A 17 -9.28 2.66 1.64
CA VAL A 17 -8.06 3.44 1.84
C VAL A 17 -6.83 2.55 2.10
N PHE A 18 -6.97 1.43 2.84
CA PHE A 18 -5.85 0.52 3.08
C PHE A 18 -5.41 -0.17 1.80
N VAL A 19 -6.36 -0.54 0.94
CA VAL A 19 -6.07 -1.13 -0.37
C VAL A 19 -5.26 -0.16 -1.23
N LYS A 20 -5.68 1.11 -1.29
CA LYS A 20 -4.98 2.17 -2.03
C LYS A 20 -3.57 2.43 -1.49
N VAL A 21 -3.41 2.53 -0.17
CA VAL A 21 -2.09 2.74 0.46
C VAL A 21 -1.15 1.56 0.16
N MET A 22 -1.65 0.32 0.23
CA MET A 22 -0.85 -0.86 -0.10
C MET A 22 -0.45 -0.89 -1.57
N ALA A 23 -1.33 -0.48 -2.49
CA ALA A 23 -1.00 -0.38 -3.91
C ALA A 23 0.10 0.66 -4.16
N VAL A 24 -0.02 1.85 -3.56
CA VAL A 24 1.01 2.91 -3.63
C VAL A 24 2.35 2.41 -3.07
N LYS A 25 2.36 1.77 -1.90
CA LYS A 25 3.58 1.19 -1.32
C LYS A 25 4.22 0.15 -2.24
N ARG A 26 3.42 -0.72 -2.87
CA ARG A 26 3.95 -1.71 -3.83
C ARG A 26 4.60 -1.06 -5.05
N LEU A 27 4.01 0.00 -5.60
CA LEU A 27 4.59 0.72 -6.74
C LEU A 27 5.96 1.31 -6.39
N LEU A 28 6.06 1.95 -5.23
CA LEU A 28 7.30 2.54 -4.74
C LEU A 28 8.35 1.47 -4.43
N SER A 29 7.99 0.42 -3.69
CA SER A 29 8.93 -0.67 -3.33
C SER A 29 9.39 -1.50 -4.53
N SER A 30 8.61 -1.54 -5.62
CA SER A 30 9.00 -2.23 -6.85
C SER A 30 9.73 -1.33 -7.87
N GLY A 31 9.95 -0.05 -7.54
CA GLY A 31 10.57 0.91 -8.46
C GLY A 31 9.72 1.26 -9.69
N LYS A 32 8.40 0.98 -9.65
CA LYS A 32 7.45 1.28 -10.74
C LYS A 32 6.89 2.71 -10.66
N ALA A 33 7.27 3.46 -9.64
CA ALA A 33 7.03 4.88 -9.49
C ALA A 33 8.20 5.48 -8.72
N ASP A 34 8.66 6.65 -9.13
CA ASP A 34 9.83 7.33 -8.58
C ASP A 34 9.47 8.24 -7.41
N SER A 35 8.18 8.58 -7.28
CA SER A 35 7.69 9.45 -6.20
C SER A 35 6.30 9.05 -5.72
N VAL A 36 5.97 9.46 -4.50
CA VAL A 36 4.63 9.28 -3.91
C VAL A 36 3.57 9.94 -4.81
N ASN A 37 3.85 11.13 -5.35
CA ASN A 37 2.94 11.85 -6.23
C ASN A 37 2.60 11.02 -7.48
N GLU A 38 3.62 10.47 -8.14
CA GLU A 38 3.43 9.62 -9.32
C GLU A 38 2.66 8.34 -8.98
N ALA A 39 3.01 7.68 -7.87
CA ALA A 39 2.33 6.46 -7.44
C ALA A 39 0.85 6.70 -7.10
N VAL A 40 0.53 7.83 -6.47
CA VAL A 40 -0.86 8.23 -6.17
C VAL A 40 -1.63 8.52 -7.45
N GLN A 41 -1.04 9.23 -8.44
CA GLN A 41 -1.69 9.49 -9.73
C GLN A 41 -2.03 8.20 -10.53
N LYS A 42 -1.31 7.10 -10.30
CA LYS A 42 -1.59 5.80 -10.94
C LYS A 42 -2.66 4.97 -10.22
N VAL A 43 -2.94 5.25 -8.94
CA VAL A 43 -3.82 4.43 -8.07
C VAL A 43 -5.11 5.14 -7.70
N GLY A 44 -5.06 6.46 -7.52
CA GLY A 44 -6.19 7.31 -7.17
C GLY A 44 -7.15 7.48 -8.33
#